data_AF-A0A535ESK2-F1
#
_entry.id   AF-A0A535ESK2-F1
#
_cell.length_a   1.000
_cell.length_b   1.000
_cell.length_c   1.000
_cell.angle_alpha   90.00
_cell.angle_beta   90.00
_cell.angle_gamma   90.00
#
_symmetry.space_group_name_H-M   'P 1'
#
loop_
_entity.id
_entity.type
_entity.pdbx_description
1 polymer ?
#
loop_
_entity_poly.entity_id
_entity_poly.type
_entity_poly.pdbx_seq_one_letter_code
_entity_poly.pdbx_strand_id
1 'polypeptide(L)'
;MLANDPAVPANLRGTNPVPSFAAIVSCDTAVNGAVGVSSVTCANFPATPQGNARIHTTLTLPSPCATPYVFITSPNGGAWFTVTGR
;
A
#
# COMPACT_ATOMS: atom_id res chain seq x y z
N MET A 1 0.70 15.37 -18.49
CA MET A 1 0.34 14.74 -17.19
C MET A 1 0.01 13.28 -17.48
N LEU A 2 0.62 12.31 -16.79
CA LEU A 2 0.40 10.87 -17.02
C LEU A 2 -1.07 10.45 -16.92
N ALA A 3 -1.89 11.19 -16.17
CA ALA A 3 -3.31 10.88 -16.01
C ALA A 3 -4.19 11.22 -17.24
N ASN A 4 -3.68 11.93 -18.25
CA ASN A 4 -4.44 12.29 -19.47
C ASN A 4 -3.76 11.77 -20.75
N ASP A 5 -3.33 10.50 -20.72
CA ASP A 5 -2.73 9.83 -21.86
C ASP A 5 -3.81 9.49 -22.93
N PRO A 6 -3.61 9.86 -24.22
CA PRO A 6 -4.55 9.55 -25.29
C PRO A 6 -4.74 8.05 -25.56
N ALA A 7 -3.80 7.19 -25.17
CA ALA A 7 -3.92 5.74 -25.29
C ALA A 7 -4.95 5.13 -24.32
N VAL A 8 -5.31 5.84 -23.24
CA VAL A 8 -6.34 5.41 -22.28
C VAL A 8 -7.73 5.81 -22.81
N PRO A 9 -8.78 4.96 -22.71
CA PRO A 9 -10.15 5.34 -23.06
C PRO A 9 -10.60 6.63 -22.35
N ALA A 10 -11.30 7.52 -23.05
CA ALA A 10 -11.61 8.86 -22.55
C ALA A 10 -12.34 8.86 -21.20
N ASN A 11 -13.20 7.87 -20.96
CA ASN A 11 -13.96 7.71 -19.72
C ASN A 11 -13.12 7.18 -18.53
N LEU A 12 -11.87 6.74 -18.77
CA LEU A 12 -10.96 6.22 -17.74
C LEU A 12 -9.80 7.17 -17.44
N ARG A 13 -9.59 8.21 -18.25
CA ARG A 13 -8.53 9.20 -18.03
C ARG A 13 -8.78 9.99 -16.74
N GLY A 14 -7.73 10.25 -15.98
CA GLY A 14 -7.82 10.95 -14.70
C GLY A 14 -8.53 10.18 -13.60
N THR A 15 -8.89 8.92 -13.83
CA THR A 15 -9.54 8.06 -12.85
C THR A 15 -8.55 7.05 -12.25
N ASN A 16 -8.74 6.74 -10.98
CA ASN A 16 -8.08 5.64 -10.30
C ASN A 16 -8.85 4.34 -10.60
N PRO A 17 -8.26 3.36 -11.28
CA PRO A 17 -8.92 2.09 -11.59
C PRO A 17 -9.03 1.16 -10.37
N VAL A 18 -8.37 1.50 -9.25
CA VAL A 18 -8.34 0.66 -8.05
C VAL A 18 -9.31 1.21 -6.99
N PRO A 19 -10.37 0.49 -6.59
CA PRO A 19 -11.42 1.04 -5.73
C PRO A 19 -11.02 1.20 -4.26
N SER A 20 -9.89 0.61 -3.86
CA SER A 20 -9.42 0.62 -2.48
C SER A 20 -7.91 0.41 -2.40
N PHE A 21 -7.31 0.78 -1.26
CA PHE A 21 -5.91 0.53 -0.97
C PHE A 21 -5.77 -0.16 0.38
N ALA A 22 -4.67 -0.86 0.59
CA ALA A 22 -4.25 -1.36 1.89
C ALA A 22 -2.85 -0.84 2.23
N ALA A 23 -2.55 -0.76 3.52
CA ALA A 23 -1.20 -0.56 4.02
C ALA A 23 -0.61 -1.91 4.44
N ILE A 24 0.66 -2.11 4.12
CA ILE A 24 1.47 -3.24 4.59
C ILE A 24 2.58 -2.65 5.45
N VAL A 25 2.70 -3.14 6.67
CA VAL A 25 3.86 -2.85 7.52
C VAL A 25 4.74 -4.08 7.51
N SER A 26 5.95 -3.89 7.03
CA SER A 26 6.97 -4.92 6.98
C SER A 26 8.08 -4.56 7.96
N CYS A 27 8.66 -5.59 8.59
CA CYS A 27 9.70 -5.45 9.60
C CYS A 27 10.79 -6.48 9.37
N ASP A 28 12.04 -6.07 9.59
CA ASP A 28 13.13 -7.02 9.79
C ASP A 28 13.02 -7.61 11.21
N THR A 29 12.98 -8.93 11.27
CA THR A 29 12.75 -9.71 12.50
C THR A 29 13.63 -10.96 12.52
N ALA A 30 13.72 -11.61 13.69
CA ALA A 30 14.42 -12.88 13.84
C ALA A 30 13.49 -14.04 13.46
N VAL A 31 13.78 -14.71 12.35
CA VAL A 31 13.09 -15.92 11.91
C VAL A 31 14.07 -17.07 11.97
N ASN A 32 13.82 -18.05 12.85
CA ASN A 32 14.67 -19.23 13.02
C ASN A 32 16.16 -18.91 13.27
N GLY A 33 16.44 -17.83 14.01
CA GLY A 33 17.81 -17.41 14.33
C GLY A 33 18.53 -16.62 13.24
N ALA A 34 17.88 -16.32 12.12
CA ALA A 34 18.38 -15.46 11.06
C ALA A 34 17.52 -14.20 10.91
N VAL A 35 18.07 -13.15 10.27
CA VAL A 35 17.30 -11.97 9.90
C VAL A 35 16.39 -12.32 8.72
N GLY A 36 15.10 -12.06 8.86
CA GLY A 36 14.08 -12.23 7.82
C GLY A 36 13.07 -11.09 7.84
N VAL A 37 12.27 -11.00 6.77
CA VAL A 37 11.20 -10.00 6.65
C VAL A 37 9.86 -10.63 7.02
N SER A 38 9.11 -9.98 7.90
CA SER A 38 7.73 -10.33 8.20
C SER A 38 6.82 -9.15 7.96
N SER A 39 5.65 -9.39 7.34
CA SER A 39 4.74 -8.35 6.89
C SER A 39 3.33 -8.55 7.44
N VAL A 40 2.70 -7.47 7.85
CA VAL A 40 1.31 -7.43 8.32
C VAL A 40 0.52 -6.45 7.46
N THR A 41 -0.55 -6.93 6.84
CA THR A 41 -1.44 -6.14 5.98
C THR A 41 -2.66 -5.72 6.78
N CYS A 42 -3.07 -4.45 6.68
CA CYS A 42 -4.37 -4.02 7.20
C CYS A 42 -5.53 -4.43 6.28
N ALA A 43 -6.76 -4.19 6.73
CA ALA A 43 -7.94 -4.28 5.85
C ALA A 43 -7.87 -3.26 4.70
N ASN A 44 -8.67 -3.48 3.66
CA ASN A 44 -8.79 -2.54 2.54
C ASN A 44 -9.58 -1.29 2.96
N PHE A 45 -9.12 -0.11 2.52
CA PHE A 45 -9.78 1.19 2.71
C PHE A 45 -10.21 1.76 1.37
N PRO A 46 -11.43 2.32 1.26
CA PRO A 46 -11.95 2.83 0.00
C PRO A 46 -11.15 4.04 -0.50
N ALA A 47 -10.99 4.12 -1.82
CA ALA A 47 -10.41 5.26 -2.51
C ALA A 47 -11.48 6.04 -3.28
N THR A 48 -11.28 7.34 -3.47
CA THR A 48 -12.10 8.13 -4.39
C THR A 48 -11.77 7.76 -5.84
N PRO A 49 -12.64 8.09 -6.82
CA PRO A 49 -12.33 7.94 -8.23
C PRO A 49 -11.07 8.71 -8.68
N GLN A 50 -10.59 9.69 -7.91
CA GLN A 50 -9.35 10.43 -8.18
C GLN A 50 -8.12 9.81 -7.49
N GLY A 51 -8.30 8.73 -6.71
CA GLY A 51 -7.21 8.02 -6.03
C GLY A 51 -6.90 8.50 -4.62
N ASN A 52 -7.73 9.37 -4.03
CA ASN A 52 -7.53 9.78 -2.65
C ASN A 52 -8.07 8.71 -1.68
N ALA A 53 -7.30 8.34 -0.66
CA ALA A 53 -7.75 7.45 0.40
C ALA A 53 -7.18 7.89 1.75
N ARG A 54 -7.89 7.57 2.83
CA ARG A 54 -7.42 7.77 4.20
C ARG A 54 -7.43 6.44 4.95
N ILE A 55 -6.25 6.00 5.38
CA ILE A 55 -6.05 4.80 6.18
C ILE A 55 -5.79 5.23 7.62
N HIS A 56 -6.62 4.76 8.55
CA HIS A 56 -6.44 4.97 9.98
C HIS A 56 -6.74 3.66 10.69
N THR A 57 -5.70 3.00 11.18
CA THR A 57 -5.81 1.71 11.85
C THR A 57 -4.53 1.44 12.66
N THR A 58 -4.61 0.47 13.57
CA THR A 58 -3.48 -0.01 14.37
C THR A 58 -3.20 -1.45 13.99
N LEU A 59 -1.92 -1.80 13.81
CA LEU A 59 -1.46 -3.15 13.52
C LEU A 59 -0.54 -3.65 14.62
N THR A 60 -0.71 -4.91 15.01
CA THR A 60 0.25 -5.60 15.86
C THR A 60 1.43 -6.05 15.00
N LEU A 61 2.62 -5.58 15.32
CA LEU A 61 3.83 -5.91 14.57
C LEU A 61 4.47 -7.22 15.04
N PRO A 62 5.23 -7.91 14.18
CA PRO A 62 6.09 -9.02 14.58
C PRO A 62 7.06 -8.58 15.69
N SER A 63 7.35 -9.47 16.63
CA SER A 63 8.30 -9.22 17.72
C SER A 63 9.41 -10.26 17.71
N PRO A 64 10.70 -9.85 17.68
CA PRO A 64 11.18 -8.46 17.65
C PRO A 64 10.96 -7.80 16.27
N CYS A 65 10.67 -6.49 16.21
CA CYS A 65 10.75 -5.71 14.96
C CYS A 65 11.87 -4.68 15.10
N ALA A 66 12.93 -4.84 14.31
CA ALA A 66 14.07 -3.92 14.34
C ALA A 66 13.79 -2.62 13.56
N THR A 67 13.13 -2.73 12.41
CA THR A 67 12.98 -1.65 11.42
C THR A 67 11.60 -1.73 10.76
N PRO A 68 10.60 -0.94 11.21
CA PRO A 68 9.30 -0.92 10.56
C PRO A 68 9.31 -0.03 9.31
N TYR A 69 8.76 -0.53 8.21
CA TYR A 69 8.55 0.21 6.97
C TYR A 69 7.13 0.01 6.44
N VAL A 70 6.52 1.11 5.99
CA VAL A 70 5.12 1.15 5.55
C VAL A 70 5.06 1.28 4.04
N PHE A 71 4.29 0.39 3.41
CA PHE A 71 3.98 0.43 2.00
C PHE A 71 2.48 0.57 1.77
N ILE A 72 2.09 1.26 0.70
CA ILE A 72 0.70 1.30 0.24
C ILE A 72 0.56 0.39 -0.99
N THR A 73 -0.48 -0.44 -1.00
CA THR A 73 -0.72 -1.42 -2.04
C THR A 73 -2.16 -1.42 -2.51
N SER A 74 -2.41 -1.96 -3.71
CA SER A 74 -3.75 -2.32 -4.16
C SER A 74 -4.35 -3.39 -3.24
N PRO A 75 -5.66 -3.67 -3.33
CA PRO A 75 -6.29 -4.69 -2.51
C PRO A 75 -5.56 -6.02 -2.67
N ASN A 76 -5.26 -6.66 -1.54
CA ASN A 76 -4.58 -7.96 -1.46
C ASN A 76 -3.14 -8.02 -2.00
N GLY A 77 -2.42 -6.89 -2.17
CA GLY A 77 -0.97 -6.92 -2.39
C GLY A 77 -0.50 -7.01 -3.86
N GLY A 78 -1.36 -6.74 -4.84
CA GLY A 78 -1.06 -6.94 -6.26
C GLY A 78 -0.23 -5.86 -6.96
N ALA A 79 -0.33 -4.59 -6.52
CA ALA A 79 0.44 -3.47 -7.03
C ALA A 79 0.92 -2.59 -5.88
N TRP A 80 2.14 -2.05 -5.99
CA TRP A 80 2.76 -1.22 -4.95
C TRP A 80 2.81 0.24 -5.38
N PHE A 81 2.46 1.14 -4.47
CA PHE A 81 2.51 2.58 -4.69
C PHE A 81 3.67 3.16 -3.88
N THR A 82 4.55 3.91 -4.54
CA THR A 82 5.60 4.67 -3.85
C THR A 82 4.98 5.88 -3.18
N VAL A 83 5.14 5.96 -1.86
CA VAL A 83 4.79 7.15 -1.07
C VAL A 83 6.03 8.03 -0.96
N THR A 84 5.92 9.30 -1.34
CA THR A 84 6.87 10.33 -0.90
C THR A 84 6.26 11.06 0.28
N GLY A 85 6.88 10.98 1.45
CA GLY A 85 6.51 11.83 2.58
C GLY A 85 6.89 13.28 2.28
N ARG A 86 6.05 14.23 2.69
CA ARG A 86 6.46 15.62 2.90
C ARG A 86 6.43 15.92 4.38
#